data_AF-A0A4R3NDW4-F1
#
_entry.id   AF-A0A4R3NDW4-F1
#
_cell.length_a   1.000
_cell.length_b   1.000
_cell.length_c   1.000
_cell.angle_alpha   90.00
_cell.angle_beta   90.00
_cell.angle_gamma   90.00
#
_symmetry.space_group_name_H-M   'P 1'
#
loop_
_entity.id
_entity.type
_entity.pdbx_description
1 polymer ?
#
loop_
_entity_poly.entity_id
_entity_poly.type
_entity_poly.pdbx_seq_one_letter_code
_entity_poly.pdbx_strand_id
1 'polypeptide(L)'
;VGRWLSSDPAGTVDGMNLFRMVRNNPILLKDDNGLKTTMKDNFIRENGDLVYGLSRERAFYLDDVVGSDHFAVIDYYNNAVQFDVFNNHSAMQNLMNSGKKITVKRLAKVQKKMGPDEGMEERVKRANSYPLWDNYFAVGKSNPKFDISYIYNEVNKYPKKSQYHEWDNNRLVPKLLWKRGSKIGIEMAASGAGNKIHFVLDKLNIDSVVKKEVNEGQSVTASELRYIYRNRERLIGRVHFYKDNIEVEAPWVTNPQLWSLYRPKVKNSENSTSHVTAKNQGKGWIQRVFKKFK
;
A
#
# COMPACT_ATOMS: atom_id res chain seq x y z
N VAL A 1 17.41 10.11 -33.34
CA VAL A 1 17.91 9.15 -32.32
C VAL A 1 17.51 9.70 -30.95
N GLY A 2 16.88 8.90 -30.07
CA GLY A 2 16.41 9.36 -28.75
C GLY A 2 17.44 9.18 -27.63
N ARG A 3 18.59 9.87 -27.71
CA ARG A 3 19.69 9.82 -26.74
C ARG A 3 20.34 11.20 -26.62
N TRP A 4 21.01 11.47 -25.50
CA TRP A 4 21.78 12.70 -25.32
C TRP A 4 22.99 12.76 -26.26
N LEU A 5 23.36 13.98 -26.67
CA LEU A 5 24.45 14.22 -27.63
C LEU A 5 25.84 14.14 -26.97
N SER A 6 25.91 14.47 -25.68
CA SER A 6 27.09 14.39 -24.83
C SER A 6 26.80 13.53 -23.60
N SER A 7 27.84 13.04 -22.93
CA SER A 7 27.70 12.31 -21.67
C SER A 7 27.14 13.21 -20.57
N ASP A 8 26.28 12.67 -19.72
CA ASP A 8 25.76 13.35 -18.54
C ASP A 8 26.90 13.91 -17.66
N PRO A 9 26.99 15.25 -17.47
CA PRO A 9 28.02 15.88 -16.66
C PRO A 9 27.92 15.50 -15.16
N ALA A 10 26.77 15.00 -14.70
CA ALA A 10 26.59 14.46 -13.36
C ALA A 10 27.12 13.03 -13.20
N GLY A 11 27.67 12.42 -14.26
CA GLY A 11 28.25 11.07 -14.23
C GLY A 11 27.18 9.99 -14.09
N THR A 12 27.47 8.87 -13.40
CA THR A 12 26.61 7.69 -13.37
C THR A 12 25.37 7.82 -12.47
N VAL A 13 24.95 9.05 -12.16
CA VAL A 13 23.87 9.29 -11.19
C VAL A 13 22.52 8.89 -11.78
N ASP A 14 22.28 9.17 -13.06
CA ASP A 14 21.10 8.68 -13.79
C ASP A 14 21.31 7.27 -14.37
N GLY A 15 22.18 6.49 -13.74
CA GLY A 15 22.52 5.12 -14.14
C GLY A 15 23.81 5.03 -14.95
N MET A 16 24.23 3.80 -15.27
CA MET A 16 25.51 3.57 -15.96
C MET A 16 25.51 4.07 -17.42
N ASN A 17 24.35 4.31 -18.01
CA ASN A 17 24.24 4.80 -19.38
C ASN A 17 24.14 6.33 -19.40
N LEU A 18 25.28 6.99 -19.57
CA LEU A 18 25.45 8.45 -19.57
C LEU A 18 24.79 9.17 -20.77
N PHE A 19 24.23 8.43 -21.72
CA PHE A 19 23.56 9.00 -22.91
C PHE A 19 22.05 8.74 -22.91
N ARG A 20 21.52 8.14 -21.84
CA ARG A 20 20.12 7.72 -21.76
C ARG A 20 19.21 8.94 -21.58
N MET A 21 18.29 9.16 -22.52
CA MET A 21 17.27 10.21 -22.43
C MET A 21 16.13 9.71 -21.51
N VAL A 22 15.78 10.50 -20.48
CA VAL A 22 14.57 10.33 -19.63
C VAL A 22 14.26 8.88 -19.21
N ARG A 23 15.29 8.12 -18.83
CA ARG A 23 15.19 6.68 -18.44
C ARG A 23 14.45 5.80 -19.48
N ASN A 24 14.52 6.16 -20.76
CA ASN A 24 13.77 5.55 -21.88
C ASN A 24 12.24 5.68 -21.78
N ASN A 25 11.72 6.66 -21.03
CA ASN A 25 10.28 6.88 -20.88
C ASN A 25 9.86 8.33 -21.19
N PRO A 26 10.00 8.79 -22.45
CA PRO A 26 9.72 10.18 -22.84
C PRO A 26 8.23 10.54 -22.86
N ILE A 27 7.34 9.58 -22.61
CA ILE A 27 5.90 9.82 -22.51
C ILE A 27 5.53 10.34 -21.12
N LEU A 28 6.24 9.89 -20.08
CA LEU A 28 5.94 10.21 -18.68
C LEU A 28 6.98 11.10 -18.02
N LEU A 29 8.20 11.15 -18.55
CA LEU A 29 9.33 11.89 -17.98
C LEU A 29 9.79 12.95 -18.97
N LYS A 30 10.02 14.15 -18.46
CA LYS A 30 10.57 15.29 -19.19
C LYS A 30 11.84 15.72 -18.48
N ASP A 31 12.92 15.86 -19.24
CA ASP A 31 14.16 16.43 -18.73
C ASP A 31 14.28 17.83 -19.33
N ASP A 32 13.77 18.82 -18.59
CA ASP A 32 13.60 20.19 -19.07
C ASP A 32 14.92 20.93 -19.24
N ASN A 33 15.96 20.55 -18.49
CA ASN A 33 17.23 21.29 -18.41
C ASN A 33 18.48 20.40 -18.55
N GLY A 34 18.34 19.09 -18.78
CA GLY A 34 19.44 18.13 -18.59
C GLY A 34 19.78 17.93 -17.10
N LEU A 35 18.78 18.09 -16.23
CA LEU A 35 18.92 18.11 -14.77
C LEU A 35 17.96 17.10 -14.12
N LYS A 36 18.39 16.57 -12.99
CA LYS A 36 17.70 15.46 -12.31
C LYS A 36 16.31 15.86 -11.81
N THR A 37 15.32 15.02 -12.09
CA THR A 37 13.92 15.19 -11.67
C THR A 37 13.77 15.13 -10.16
N THR A 38 12.99 16.04 -9.57
CA THR A 38 12.66 16.07 -8.14
C THR A 38 11.30 15.45 -7.86
N MET A 39 10.89 15.34 -6.58
CA MET A 39 9.54 14.87 -6.27
C MET A 39 8.47 15.82 -6.78
N LYS A 40 8.70 17.13 -6.65
CA LYS A 40 7.79 18.19 -7.06
C LYS A 40 7.43 18.14 -8.54
N ASP A 41 8.38 17.77 -9.38
CA ASP A 41 8.17 17.68 -10.83
C ASP A 41 7.25 16.52 -11.22
N ASN A 42 7.23 15.44 -10.43
CA ASN A 42 6.51 14.20 -10.76
C ASN A 42 5.20 14.01 -9.99
N PHE A 43 5.04 14.69 -8.85
CA PHE A 43 3.94 14.52 -7.91
C PHE A 43 2.68 15.24 -8.40
N ILE A 44 1.58 14.50 -8.51
CA ILE A 44 0.28 15.02 -8.94
C ILE A 44 -0.75 14.75 -7.84
N ARG A 45 -1.11 15.79 -7.10
CA ARG A 45 -2.02 15.72 -5.96
C ARG A 45 -3.41 15.21 -6.36
N GLU A 46 -3.91 15.66 -7.50
CA GLU A 46 -5.26 15.37 -8.00
C GLU A 46 -5.43 13.89 -8.36
N ASN A 47 -4.34 13.21 -8.72
CA ASN A 47 -4.33 11.76 -8.96
C ASN A 47 -4.34 10.96 -7.65
N GLY A 48 -4.23 11.61 -6.50
CA GLY A 48 -4.07 10.97 -5.20
C GLY A 48 -2.70 10.32 -5.04
N ASP A 49 -1.65 10.92 -5.61
CA ASP A 49 -0.28 10.45 -5.43
C ASP A 49 0.08 10.36 -3.94
N LEU A 50 0.79 9.29 -3.57
CA LEU A 50 1.08 8.97 -2.17
C LEU A 50 2.58 8.92 -1.90
N VAL A 51 3.00 9.55 -0.81
CA VAL A 51 4.37 9.59 -0.33
C VAL A 51 4.59 8.54 0.75
N TYR A 52 5.60 7.71 0.52
CA TYR A 52 6.06 6.62 1.37
C TYR A 52 7.51 6.85 1.82
N GLY A 53 7.92 6.19 2.88
CA GLY A 53 9.27 6.35 3.45
C GLY A 53 9.23 6.42 4.97
N LEU A 54 10.38 6.71 5.58
CA LEU A 54 10.45 6.96 7.02
C LEU A 54 9.71 8.27 7.34
N SER A 55 8.91 8.31 8.41
CA SER A 55 8.01 9.44 8.66
C SER A 55 8.73 10.78 8.77
N ARG A 56 9.91 10.81 9.41
CA ARG A 56 10.70 12.04 9.57
C ARG A 56 11.25 12.51 8.23
N GLU A 57 11.71 11.58 7.41
CA GLU A 57 12.39 11.91 6.16
C GLU A 57 11.39 12.31 5.09
N ARG A 58 10.26 11.61 4.97
CA ARG A 58 9.21 11.96 4.00
C ARG A 58 8.53 13.31 4.29
N ALA A 59 8.58 13.78 5.54
CA ALA A 59 8.00 15.08 5.91
C ALA A 59 8.69 16.23 5.15
N PHE A 60 10.02 16.19 5.01
CA PHE A 60 10.77 17.20 4.26
C PHE A 60 10.37 17.29 2.78
N TYR A 61 9.93 16.18 2.20
CA TYR A 61 9.45 16.13 0.82
C TYR A 61 8.02 16.64 0.70
N LEU A 62 7.15 16.25 1.65
CA LEU A 62 5.75 16.68 1.69
C LEU A 62 5.62 18.19 1.78
N ASP A 63 6.48 18.85 2.56
CA ASP A 63 6.49 20.32 2.68
C ASP A 63 6.67 21.01 1.31
N ASP A 64 7.47 20.44 0.42
CA ASP A 64 7.74 21.02 -0.91
C ASP A 64 6.62 20.74 -1.94
N VAL A 65 5.93 19.59 -1.83
CA VAL A 65 4.95 19.15 -2.83
C VAL A 65 3.49 19.39 -2.46
N VAL A 66 3.15 19.42 -1.18
CA VAL A 66 1.78 19.63 -0.70
C VAL A 66 1.65 20.70 0.40
N GLY A 67 2.77 21.23 0.90
CA GLY A 67 2.77 22.23 1.96
C GLY A 67 2.07 21.70 3.22
N SER A 68 1.06 22.43 3.71
CA SER A 68 0.31 22.07 4.93
C SER A 68 -0.79 21.03 4.71
N ASP A 69 -1.02 20.57 3.48
CA ASP A 69 -2.12 19.66 3.14
C ASP A 69 -1.64 18.21 3.02
N HIS A 70 -1.82 17.45 4.09
CA HIS A 70 -1.04 16.22 4.29
C HIS A 70 -1.70 14.91 3.78
N PHE A 71 -2.85 14.95 3.07
CA PHE A 71 -3.53 13.69 2.65
C PHE A 71 -2.76 12.84 1.64
N ALA A 72 -1.62 13.31 1.15
CA ALA A 72 -0.66 12.57 0.34
C ALA A 72 0.01 11.39 1.08
N VAL A 73 -0.46 11.02 2.27
CA VAL A 73 0.01 9.85 3.01
C VAL A 73 -1.17 8.93 3.31
N ILE A 74 -0.99 7.62 3.07
CA ILE A 74 -2.04 6.60 3.29
C ILE A 74 -2.58 6.56 4.73
N ASP A 75 -1.82 7.10 5.69
CA ASP A 75 -2.19 7.22 7.08
C ASP A 75 -3.48 8.03 7.27
N TYR A 76 -3.73 9.04 6.43
CA TYR A 76 -4.96 9.85 6.50
C TYR A 76 -6.22 9.02 6.22
N TYR A 77 -6.20 8.20 5.18
CA TYR A 77 -7.28 7.26 4.86
C TYR A 77 -7.53 6.28 6.00
N ASN A 78 -6.46 5.64 6.47
CA ASN A 78 -6.55 4.65 7.53
C ASN A 78 -7.05 5.30 8.86
N ASN A 79 -6.62 6.54 9.16
CA ASN A 79 -7.03 7.31 10.34
C ASN A 79 -8.50 7.70 10.26
N ALA A 80 -8.97 8.21 9.12
CA ALA A 80 -10.38 8.55 8.94
C ALA A 80 -11.29 7.32 9.15
N VAL A 81 -10.91 6.15 8.62
CA VAL A 81 -11.61 4.88 8.90
C VAL A 81 -11.59 4.56 10.39
N GLN A 82 -10.42 4.61 11.04
CA GLN A 82 -10.31 4.30 12.47
C GLN A 82 -11.17 5.24 13.32
N PHE A 83 -11.16 6.54 13.04
CA PHE A 83 -11.94 7.53 13.77
C PHE A 83 -13.44 7.32 13.58
N ASP A 84 -13.89 7.03 12.36
CA ASP A 84 -15.31 6.74 12.12
C ASP A 84 -15.75 5.49 12.88
N VAL A 85 -14.99 4.39 12.79
CA VAL A 85 -15.28 3.16 13.53
C VAL A 85 -15.31 3.42 15.03
N PHE A 86 -14.39 4.21 15.56
CA PHE A 86 -14.35 4.53 16.99
C PHE A 86 -15.58 5.34 17.42
N ASN A 87 -15.90 6.42 16.70
CA ASN A 87 -16.92 7.38 17.09
C ASN A 87 -18.35 6.88 16.83
N ASN A 88 -18.58 6.09 15.78
CA ASN A 88 -19.93 5.68 15.40
C ASN A 88 -20.32 4.30 15.92
N HIS A 89 -19.41 3.57 16.57
CA HIS A 89 -19.74 2.27 17.12
C HIS A 89 -20.68 2.40 18.32
N SER A 90 -21.86 1.78 18.23
CA SER A 90 -22.94 1.88 19.23
C SER A 90 -22.49 1.54 20.66
N ALA A 91 -21.64 0.52 20.85
CA ALA A 91 -21.14 0.18 22.18
C ALA A 91 -20.20 1.25 22.76
N MET A 92 -19.49 2.00 21.90
CA MET A 92 -18.64 3.12 22.34
C MET A 92 -19.50 4.32 22.70
N GLN A 93 -20.44 4.69 21.83
CA GLN A 93 -21.43 5.74 22.08
C GLN A 93 -22.17 5.51 23.40
N ASN A 94 -22.69 4.30 23.61
CA ASN A 94 -23.35 3.93 24.86
C ASN A 94 -22.43 4.03 26.08
N LEU A 95 -21.15 3.71 25.94
CA LEU A 95 -20.18 3.84 27.04
C LEU A 95 -19.94 5.32 27.37
N MET A 96 -19.68 6.15 26.37
CA MET A 96 -19.45 7.60 26.53
C MET A 96 -20.67 8.31 27.10
N ASN A 97 -21.87 8.00 26.60
CA ASN A 97 -23.11 8.63 27.02
C ASN A 97 -23.64 8.09 28.36
N SER A 98 -23.08 7.00 28.90
CA SER A 98 -23.55 6.42 30.16
C SER A 98 -23.25 7.26 31.40
N GLY A 99 -22.36 8.25 31.30
CA GLY A 99 -21.85 9.03 32.45
C GLY A 99 -21.01 8.21 33.44
N LYS A 100 -20.82 6.91 33.20
CA LYS A 100 -20.09 6.03 34.11
C LYS A 100 -18.58 6.16 33.87
N LYS A 101 -17.79 6.07 34.95
CA LYS A 101 -16.32 6.05 34.87
C LYS A 101 -15.81 5.04 33.83
N ILE A 102 -15.03 5.50 32.87
CA ILE A 102 -14.41 4.62 31.87
C ILE A 102 -13.28 3.84 32.55
N THR A 103 -13.38 2.51 32.54
CA THR A 103 -12.40 1.59 33.12
C THR A 103 -11.83 0.66 32.08
N VAL A 104 -10.61 0.14 32.31
CA VAL A 104 -9.95 -0.82 31.41
C VAL A 104 -10.84 -2.04 31.11
N LYS A 105 -11.56 -2.56 32.11
CA LYS A 105 -12.50 -3.68 31.94
C LYS A 105 -13.65 -3.36 30.99
N ARG A 106 -14.16 -2.12 31.01
CA ARG A 106 -15.24 -1.67 30.10
C ARG A 106 -14.72 -1.47 28.69
N LEU A 107 -13.55 -0.84 28.54
CA LEU A 107 -12.90 -0.65 27.25
C LEU A 107 -12.59 -2.01 26.59
N ALA A 108 -12.06 -2.99 27.34
CA ALA A 108 -11.83 -4.33 26.83
C ALA A 108 -13.11 -5.05 26.36
N LYS A 109 -14.26 -4.76 26.98
CA LYS A 109 -15.57 -5.30 26.54
C LYS A 109 -16.05 -4.65 25.25
N VAL A 110 -15.85 -3.34 25.10
CA VAL A 110 -16.20 -2.60 23.86
C VAL A 110 -15.29 -3.05 22.73
N GLN A 111 -13.97 -3.11 22.97
CA GLN A 111 -12.94 -3.53 22.03
C GLN A 111 -13.29 -4.82 21.28
N LYS A 112 -13.74 -5.86 21.99
CA LYS A 112 -14.13 -7.15 21.39
C LYS A 112 -15.30 -7.07 20.39
N LYS A 113 -16.06 -5.98 20.42
CA LYS A 113 -17.21 -5.74 19.55
C LYS A 113 -16.91 -4.74 18.44
N MET A 114 -15.84 -3.96 18.58
CA MET A 114 -15.47 -2.92 17.62
C MET A 114 -15.28 -3.53 16.23
N GLY A 115 -15.69 -2.77 15.22
CA GLY A 115 -15.62 -3.09 13.80
C GLY A 115 -16.43 -2.06 13.02
N PRO A 116 -16.20 -1.95 11.70
CA PRO A 116 -17.01 -1.06 10.87
C PRO A 116 -18.44 -1.55 10.74
N ASP A 117 -19.38 -0.60 10.65
CA ASP A 117 -20.76 -0.84 10.25
C ASP A 117 -20.97 -0.58 8.75
N GLU A 118 -22.16 -0.88 8.23
CA GLU A 118 -22.51 -0.74 6.81
C GLU A 118 -22.43 0.71 6.31
N GLY A 119 -22.67 1.70 7.18
CA GLY A 119 -22.65 3.13 6.83
C GLY A 119 -21.27 3.79 6.92
N MET A 120 -20.24 3.08 7.40
CA MET A 120 -18.90 3.64 7.61
C MET A 120 -18.29 4.20 6.33
N GLU A 121 -18.39 3.46 5.21
CA GLU A 121 -17.83 3.86 3.91
C GLU A 121 -18.42 5.20 3.41
N GLU A 122 -19.73 5.41 3.56
CA GLU A 122 -20.38 6.66 3.14
C GLU A 122 -20.04 7.83 4.06
N ARG A 123 -19.95 7.60 5.38
CA ARG A 123 -19.59 8.63 6.35
C ARG A 123 -18.17 9.14 6.14
N VAL A 124 -17.20 8.25 5.97
CA VAL A 124 -15.80 8.66 5.75
C VAL A 124 -15.58 9.37 4.43
N LYS A 125 -16.24 8.93 3.34
CA LYS A 125 -16.22 9.62 2.04
C LYS A 125 -16.77 11.04 2.12
N ARG A 126 -17.89 11.22 2.82
CA ARG A 126 -18.53 12.53 3.01
C ARG A 126 -17.73 13.45 3.92
N ALA A 127 -17.09 12.91 4.95
CA ALA A 127 -16.32 13.69 5.92
C ALA A 127 -14.92 14.07 5.43
N ASN A 128 -14.38 13.39 4.41
CA ASN A 128 -13.01 13.56 3.96
C ASN A 128 -12.92 13.60 2.42
N SER A 129 -12.49 14.73 1.86
CA SER A 129 -12.43 14.95 0.41
C SER A 129 -11.16 14.37 -0.24
N TYR A 130 -10.83 13.10 0.02
CA TYR A 130 -9.65 12.46 -0.57
C TYR A 130 -10.00 11.76 -1.89
N PRO A 131 -9.14 11.86 -2.94
CA PRO A 131 -9.52 11.48 -4.31
C PRO A 131 -9.77 9.98 -4.52
N LEU A 132 -9.11 9.10 -3.76
CA LEU A 132 -9.09 7.65 -3.99
C LEU A 132 -9.98 6.81 -3.06
N TRP A 133 -11.02 7.36 -2.45
CA TRP A 133 -11.84 6.58 -1.51
C TRP A 133 -12.48 5.34 -2.14
N ASP A 134 -12.99 5.45 -3.36
CA ASP A 134 -13.61 4.30 -4.05
C ASP A 134 -12.58 3.18 -4.29
N ASN A 135 -11.37 3.55 -4.74
CA ASN A 135 -10.27 2.60 -4.93
C ASN A 135 -9.79 1.99 -3.61
N TYR A 136 -9.74 2.79 -2.54
CA TYR A 136 -9.34 2.36 -1.20
C TYR A 136 -10.24 1.22 -0.70
N PHE A 137 -11.56 1.35 -0.82
CA PHE A 137 -12.50 0.30 -0.42
C PHE A 137 -12.57 -0.85 -1.43
N ALA A 138 -12.41 -0.59 -2.73
CA ALA A 138 -12.36 -1.63 -3.76
C ALA A 138 -11.20 -2.63 -3.53
N VAL A 139 -10.06 -2.17 -3.00
CA VAL A 139 -8.94 -3.04 -2.61
C VAL A 139 -9.35 -4.03 -1.52
N GLY A 140 -10.13 -3.60 -0.53
CA GLY A 140 -10.66 -4.49 0.52
C GLY A 140 -11.65 -5.51 -0.03
N LYS A 141 -12.58 -5.06 -0.89
CA LYS A 141 -13.59 -5.91 -1.55
C LYS A 141 -12.97 -7.01 -2.42
N SER A 142 -11.85 -6.72 -3.10
CA SER A 142 -11.15 -7.68 -3.96
C SER A 142 -10.19 -8.60 -3.20
N ASN A 143 -9.68 -8.17 -2.04
CA ASN A 143 -8.73 -8.95 -1.26
C ASN A 143 -9.05 -8.85 0.24
N PRO A 144 -9.64 -9.90 0.84
CA PRO A 144 -10.03 -9.91 2.26
C PRO A 144 -8.90 -9.53 3.22
N LYS A 145 -7.65 -9.69 2.82
CA LYS A 145 -6.51 -9.25 3.64
C LYS A 145 -6.59 -7.75 3.96
N PHE A 146 -7.06 -6.91 3.03
CA PHE A 146 -7.18 -5.46 3.20
C PHE A 146 -8.58 -5.03 3.65
N ASP A 147 -9.54 -5.94 3.67
CA ASP A 147 -10.89 -5.66 4.16
C ASP A 147 -10.87 -5.30 5.65
N ILE A 148 -11.52 -4.18 6.00
CA ILE A 148 -11.48 -3.61 7.34
C ILE A 148 -12.21 -4.53 8.31
N SER A 149 -13.42 -5.00 7.96
CA SER A 149 -14.20 -5.93 8.78
C SER A 149 -13.43 -7.22 9.07
N TYR A 150 -12.80 -7.78 8.04
CA TYR A 150 -11.95 -8.96 8.15
C TYR A 150 -10.76 -8.73 9.08
N ILE A 151 -10.10 -7.58 9.01
CA ILE A 151 -8.98 -7.23 9.89
C ILE A 151 -9.40 -7.23 11.37
N TYR A 152 -10.53 -6.58 11.69
CA TYR A 152 -11.06 -6.54 13.06
C TYR A 152 -11.41 -7.94 13.56
N ASN A 153 -12.09 -8.73 12.73
CA ASN A 153 -12.46 -10.11 13.05
C ASN A 153 -11.23 -11.02 13.23
N GLU A 154 -10.21 -10.90 12.37
CA GLU A 154 -9.00 -11.73 12.44
C GLU A 154 -8.21 -11.48 13.72
N VAL A 155 -8.06 -10.23 14.15
CA VAL A 155 -7.33 -9.92 15.40
C VAL A 155 -8.08 -10.41 16.63
N ASN A 156 -9.42 -10.35 16.62
CA ASN A 156 -10.23 -10.93 17.70
C ASN A 156 -10.14 -12.46 17.74
N LYS A 157 -10.12 -13.11 16.57
CA LYS A 157 -10.06 -14.58 16.46
C LYS A 157 -8.69 -15.15 16.80
N TYR A 158 -7.61 -14.45 16.43
CA TYR A 158 -6.24 -14.94 16.57
C TYR A 158 -5.33 -13.91 17.27
N PRO A 159 -5.60 -13.57 18.55
CA PRO A 159 -4.78 -12.63 19.29
C PRO A 159 -3.33 -13.14 19.37
N LYS A 160 -2.35 -12.21 19.31
CA LYS A 160 -0.91 -12.48 19.40
C LYS A 160 -0.32 -13.41 18.32
N LYS A 161 -1.07 -13.75 17.26
CA LYS A 161 -0.56 -14.48 16.08
C LYS A 161 0.65 -13.79 15.42
N SER A 162 0.76 -12.47 15.57
CA SER A 162 1.98 -11.70 15.32
C SER A 162 2.00 -10.44 16.19
N GLN A 163 3.11 -9.70 16.17
CA GLN A 163 3.22 -8.38 16.83
C GLN A 163 2.14 -7.35 16.42
N TYR A 164 1.42 -7.59 15.32
CA TYR A 164 0.32 -6.74 14.85
C TYR A 164 -1.07 -7.30 15.16
N HIS A 165 -1.19 -8.55 15.63
CA HIS A 165 -2.47 -9.14 16.09
C HIS A 165 -2.74 -8.76 17.54
N GLU A 166 -2.63 -7.46 17.79
CA GLU A 166 -2.86 -6.82 19.06
C GLU A 166 -3.66 -5.55 18.83
N TRP A 167 -4.32 -5.08 19.87
CA TRP A 167 -5.03 -3.82 19.85
C TRP A 167 -4.13 -2.69 20.33
N ASP A 168 -4.31 -1.53 19.72
CA ASP A 168 -3.94 -0.26 20.34
C ASP A 168 -5.05 0.11 21.32
N ASN A 169 -4.76 0.06 22.61
CA ASN A 169 -5.75 0.30 23.66
C ASN A 169 -6.15 1.78 23.78
N ASN A 170 -5.30 2.71 23.31
CA ASN A 170 -5.57 4.14 23.38
C ASN A 170 -6.54 4.54 22.26
N ARG A 171 -6.35 3.97 21.06
CA ARG A 171 -7.18 4.26 19.88
C ARG A 171 -8.30 3.24 19.65
N LEU A 172 -8.33 2.16 20.45
CA LEU A 172 -9.25 1.03 20.32
C LEU A 172 -9.39 0.52 18.88
N VAL A 173 -8.24 0.24 18.27
CA VAL A 173 -8.11 -0.25 16.91
C VAL A 173 -7.12 -1.40 16.84
N PRO A 174 -7.31 -2.42 15.99
CA PRO A 174 -6.28 -3.42 15.74
C PRO A 174 -5.04 -2.80 15.10
N LYS A 175 -3.84 -3.04 15.65
CA LYS A 175 -2.56 -2.61 15.02
C LYS A 175 -2.39 -3.17 13.61
N LEU A 176 -3.06 -4.30 13.32
CA LEU A 176 -3.11 -4.91 12.00
C LEU A 176 -3.72 -4.01 10.94
N LEU A 177 -4.62 -3.08 11.31
CA LEU A 177 -5.19 -2.08 10.41
C LEU A 177 -4.07 -1.25 9.78
N TRP A 178 -3.18 -0.65 10.58
CA TRP A 178 -2.04 0.12 10.05
C TRP A 178 -1.07 -0.74 9.25
N LYS A 179 -0.83 -1.98 9.69
CA LYS A 179 0.11 -2.88 9.01
C LYS A 179 -0.35 -3.30 7.62
N ARG A 180 -1.66 -3.48 7.42
CA ARG A 180 -2.22 -3.89 6.13
C ARG A 180 -2.66 -2.68 5.32
N GLY A 181 -3.33 -1.73 5.97
CA GLY A 181 -3.77 -0.44 5.43
C GLY A 181 -2.63 0.37 4.80
N SER A 182 -1.42 0.32 5.37
CA SER A 182 -0.21 0.89 4.75
C SER A 182 -0.01 0.50 3.29
N LYS A 183 -0.42 -0.70 2.88
CA LYS A 183 -0.21 -1.21 1.51
C LYS A 183 -1.38 -0.95 0.58
N ILE A 184 -2.49 -0.40 1.07
CA ILE A 184 -3.67 -0.13 0.23
C ILE A 184 -3.29 0.88 -0.86
N GLY A 185 -2.57 1.95 -0.53
CA GLY A 185 -2.07 2.92 -1.52
C GLY A 185 -1.27 2.29 -2.67
N ILE A 186 -0.37 1.36 -2.33
CA ILE A 186 0.41 0.60 -3.31
C ILE A 186 -0.48 -0.33 -4.14
N GLU A 187 -1.49 -0.95 -3.53
CA GLU A 187 -2.43 -1.83 -4.24
C GLU A 187 -3.37 -1.04 -5.17
N MET A 188 -3.78 0.17 -4.79
CA MET A 188 -4.53 1.10 -5.65
C MET A 188 -3.70 1.42 -6.91
N ALA A 189 -2.43 1.79 -6.73
CA ALA A 189 -1.51 2.04 -7.84
C ALA A 189 -1.33 0.78 -8.70
N ALA A 190 -1.13 -0.39 -8.09
CA ALA A 190 -0.97 -1.66 -8.79
C ALA A 190 -2.25 -2.11 -9.53
N SER A 191 -3.41 -1.59 -9.15
CA SER A 191 -4.71 -1.89 -9.77
C SER A 191 -5.13 -0.85 -10.82
N GLY A 192 -4.29 0.16 -11.07
CA GLY A 192 -4.55 1.17 -12.10
C GLY A 192 -5.49 2.29 -11.66
N ALA A 193 -5.54 2.61 -10.37
CA ALA A 193 -6.33 3.72 -9.83
C ALA A 193 -5.85 5.13 -10.27
N GLY A 194 -4.76 5.21 -11.04
CA GLY A 194 -4.20 6.47 -11.54
C GLY A 194 -3.11 7.07 -10.65
N ASN A 195 -3.09 6.73 -9.36
CA ASN A 195 -2.11 7.25 -8.42
C ASN A 195 -0.70 6.67 -8.60
N LYS A 196 0.29 7.52 -8.37
CA LYS A 196 1.71 7.15 -8.26
C LYS A 196 2.12 7.00 -6.79
N ILE A 197 3.21 6.28 -6.60
CA ILE A 197 3.87 6.06 -5.33
C ILE A 197 5.22 6.77 -5.35
N HIS A 198 5.44 7.69 -4.43
CA HIS A 198 6.69 8.42 -4.27
C HIS A 198 7.39 7.91 -3.01
N PHE A 199 8.45 7.13 -3.16
CA PHE A 199 9.09 6.44 -2.04
C PHE A 199 10.43 7.07 -1.68
N VAL A 200 10.48 7.69 -0.50
CA VAL A 200 11.68 8.31 0.08
C VAL A 200 12.57 7.23 0.70
N LEU A 201 13.81 7.15 0.22
CA LEU A 201 14.83 6.19 0.66
C LEU A 201 15.79 6.76 1.70
N ASP A 202 15.72 8.05 1.99
CA ASP A 202 16.63 8.71 2.93
C ASP A 202 16.62 8.03 4.30
N LYS A 203 17.83 7.81 4.81
CA LYS A 203 18.13 7.12 6.08
C LYS A 203 17.52 5.71 6.23
N LEU A 204 16.96 5.12 5.18
CA LEU A 204 16.47 3.76 5.21
C LEU A 204 17.61 2.76 5.00
N ASN A 205 17.87 1.89 5.98
CA ASN A 205 18.85 0.82 5.84
C ASN A 205 18.32 -0.31 4.92
N ILE A 206 18.69 -0.26 3.63
CA ILE A 206 18.21 -1.22 2.61
C ILE A 206 18.64 -2.66 2.93
N ASP A 207 19.82 -2.86 3.51
CA ASP A 207 20.31 -4.20 3.87
C ASP A 207 19.42 -4.83 4.95
N SER A 208 19.14 -4.09 6.03
CA SER A 208 18.21 -4.51 7.08
C SER A 208 16.79 -4.73 6.54
N VAL A 209 16.33 -3.91 5.58
CA VAL A 209 15.03 -4.11 4.90
C VAL A 209 15.01 -5.43 4.14
N VAL A 210 16.04 -5.75 3.36
CA VAL A 210 16.07 -6.98 2.56
C VAL A 210 16.15 -8.21 3.46
N LYS A 211 17.03 -8.19 4.46
CA LYS A 211 17.27 -9.29 5.41
C LYS A 211 16.19 -9.43 6.49
N LYS A 212 15.30 -8.45 6.64
CA LYS A 212 14.27 -8.38 7.69
C LYS A 212 14.85 -8.42 9.10
N GLU A 213 15.98 -7.75 9.29
CA GLU A 213 16.62 -7.62 10.59
C GLU A 213 15.66 -7.00 11.61
N VAL A 214 15.87 -7.35 12.88
CA VAL A 214 15.06 -6.85 14.00
C VAL A 214 15.11 -5.31 14.01
N ASN A 215 14.04 -4.67 14.49
CA ASN A 215 13.83 -3.22 14.45
C ASN A 215 13.52 -2.70 13.04
N GLU A 216 14.46 -2.00 12.41
CA GLU A 216 14.24 -1.24 11.16
C GLU A 216 13.77 -2.15 10.02
N GLY A 217 14.37 -3.34 9.90
CA GLY A 217 14.02 -4.32 8.88
C GLY A 217 12.60 -4.89 9.04
N GLN A 218 11.99 -4.82 10.22
CA GLN A 218 10.63 -5.31 10.46
C GLN A 218 9.56 -4.20 10.47
N SER A 219 9.98 -2.95 10.31
CA SER A 219 9.11 -1.77 10.28
C SER A 219 8.00 -1.86 9.20
N VAL A 220 7.02 -0.96 9.34
CA VAL A 220 5.96 -0.78 8.33
C VAL A 220 6.57 -0.35 7.00
N THR A 221 7.43 0.68 7.00
CA THR A 221 8.17 1.18 5.82
C THR A 221 8.99 0.09 5.13
N ALA A 222 9.78 -0.71 5.88
CA ALA A 222 10.52 -1.83 5.31
C ALA A 222 9.58 -2.86 4.64
N SER A 223 8.40 -3.07 5.22
CA SER A 223 7.42 -3.99 4.68
C SER A 223 6.66 -3.45 3.48
N GLU A 224 6.52 -2.13 3.34
CA GLU A 224 6.00 -1.45 2.15
C GLU A 224 6.98 -1.56 1.00
N LEU A 225 8.27 -1.26 1.21
CA LEU A 225 9.28 -1.36 0.16
C LEU A 225 9.40 -2.79 -0.40
N ARG A 226 9.40 -3.79 0.48
CA ARG A 226 9.32 -5.21 0.07
C ARG A 226 8.01 -5.57 -0.62
N TYR A 227 6.91 -4.91 -0.26
CA TYR A 227 5.63 -5.13 -0.93
C TYR A 227 5.68 -4.61 -2.37
N ILE A 228 6.26 -3.42 -2.57
CA ILE A 228 6.52 -2.84 -3.89
C ILE A 228 7.41 -3.79 -4.70
N TYR A 229 8.56 -4.22 -4.16
CA TYR A 229 9.47 -5.13 -4.86
C TYR A 229 8.79 -6.41 -5.38
N ARG A 230 7.91 -7.02 -4.57
CA ARG A 230 7.17 -8.23 -4.97
C ARG A 230 6.09 -7.98 -6.02
N ASN A 231 5.59 -6.76 -6.11
CA ASN A 231 4.55 -6.37 -7.07
C ASN A 231 5.11 -5.46 -8.18
N ARG A 232 6.45 -5.35 -8.32
CA ARG A 232 7.12 -4.35 -9.16
C ARG A 232 6.67 -4.38 -10.62
N GLU A 233 6.32 -5.54 -11.14
CA GLU A 233 5.81 -5.71 -12.52
C GLU A 233 4.45 -5.02 -12.73
N ARG A 234 3.57 -5.04 -11.72
CA ARG A 234 2.27 -4.35 -11.74
C ARG A 234 2.39 -2.83 -11.49
N LEU A 235 3.58 -2.40 -11.07
CA LEU A 235 3.87 -1.05 -10.60
C LEU A 235 4.85 -0.31 -11.53
N ILE A 236 5.16 -0.87 -12.70
CA ILE A 236 6.02 -0.25 -13.70
C ILE A 236 5.46 1.13 -14.08
N GLY A 237 6.32 2.15 -14.00
CA GLY A 237 5.95 3.54 -14.30
C GLY A 237 5.03 4.21 -13.28
N ARG A 238 4.71 3.55 -12.15
CA ARG A 238 3.84 4.10 -11.09
C ARG A 238 4.55 4.29 -9.76
N VAL A 239 5.83 3.91 -9.66
CA VAL A 239 6.62 4.06 -8.44
C VAL A 239 7.91 4.79 -8.77
N HIS A 240 8.14 5.88 -8.06
CA HIS A 240 9.32 6.72 -8.15
C HIS A 240 10.05 6.68 -6.80
N PHE A 241 11.38 6.60 -6.85
CA PHE A 241 12.22 6.53 -5.65
C PHE A 241 13.02 7.81 -5.51
N TYR A 242 13.24 8.27 -4.28
CA TYR A 242 13.92 9.53 -4.03
C TYR A 242 14.98 9.41 -2.95
N LYS A 243 16.05 10.17 -3.13
CA LYS A 243 17.11 10.40 -2.14
C LYS A 243 17.59 11.84 -2.28
N ASP A 244 17.72 12.56 -1.16
CA ASP A 244 18.13 13.97 -1.15
C ASP A 244 17.32 14.86 -2.13
N ASN A 245 16.00 14.67 -2.17
CA ASN A 245 15.03 15.30 -3.10
C ASN A 245 15.23 15.03 -4.60
N ILE A 246 16.07 14.07 -4.94
CA ILE A 246 16.39 13.69 -6.32
C ILE A 246 15.80 12.32 -6.62
N GLU A 247 15.13 12.17 -7.76
CA GLU A 247 14.64 10.89 -8.21
C GLU A 247 15.83 9.96 -8.53
N VAL A 248 15.82 8.74 -7.99
CA VAL A 248 16.85 7.73 -8.19
C VAL A 248 16.26 6.45 -8.77
N GLU A 249 17.13 5.57 -9.28
CA GLU A 249 16.74 4.23 -9.70
C GLU A 249 16.24 3.38 -8.52
N ALA A 250 15.38 2.40 -8.81
CA ALA A 250 14.85 1.52 -7.79
C ALA A 250 15.98 0.74 -7.06
N PRO A 251 15.86 0.46 -5.74
CA PRO A 251 16.92 -0.19 -4.98
C PRO A 251 17.39 -1.55 -5.52
N TRP A 252 16.51 -2.29 -6.21
CA TRP A 252 16.83 -3.57 -6.83
C TRP A 252 17.46 -3.46 -8.21
N VAL A 253 17.44 -2.28 -8.83
CA VAL A 253 18.19 -1.98 -10.07
C VAL A 253 19.63 -1.64 -9.70
N THR A 254 19.82 -0.85 -8.64
CA THR A 254 21.15 -0.42 -8.19
C THR A 254 21.91 -1.51 -7.43
N ASN A 255 21.21 -2.40 -6.72
CA ASN A 255 21.82 -3.52 -6.01
C ASN A 255 21.02 -4.84 -6.18
N PRO A 256 21.02 -5.44 -7.38
CA PRO A 256 20.24 -6.64 -7.66
C PRO A 256 20.70 -7.85 -6.83
N GLN A 257 21.99 -7.95 -6.51
CA GLN A 257 22.55 -9.05 -5.71
C GLN A 257 21.98 -9.05 -4.30
N LEU A 258 21.94 -7.89 -3.63
CA LEU A 258 21.31 -7.78 -2.31
C LEU A 258 19.83 -8.18 -2.38
N TRP A 259 19.07 -7.60 -3.30
CA TRP A 259 17.64 -7.90 -3.43
C TRP A 259 17.34 -9.35 -3.81
N SER A 260 18.28 -10.04 -4.47
CA SER A 260 18.19 -11.48 -4.73
C SER A 260 18.24 -12.34 -3.46
N LEU A 261 18.68 -11.80 -2.32
CA LEU A 261 18.65 -12.48 -1.02
C LEU A 261 17.26 -12.42 -0.37
N TYR A 262 16.39 -11.50 -0.80
CA TYR A 262 15.06 -11.39 -0.24
C TYR A 262 14.23 -12.65 -0.54
N ARG A 263 13.69 -13.25 0.52
CA ARG A 263 12.74 -14.38 0.43
C ARG A 263 11.40 -13.98 1.05
N PRO A 264 10.29 -13.94 0.30
CA PRO A 264 8.97 -13.76 0.90
C PRO A 264 8.65 -14.95 1.83
N LYS A 265 7.83 -14.74 2.86
CA LYS A 265 7.29 -15.89 3.61
C LYS A 265 6.46 -16.73 2.63
N VAL A 266 6.81 -18.01 2.49
CA VAL A 266 6.03 -18.98 1.72
C VAL A 266 4.63 -19.01 2.34
N LYS A 267 3.59 -18.89 1.50
CA LYS A 267 2.24 -19.25 1.94
C LYS A 267 2.28 -20.77 2.11
N ASN A 268 2.07 -21.30 3.31
CA ASN A 268 1.69 -22.71 3.43
C ASN A 268 0.35 -22.85 2.71
N SER A 269 0.40 -23.24 1.44
CA SER A 269 -0.74 -23.77 0.71
C SER A 269 -0.87 -25.23 1.08
N GLU A 270 -1.30 -25.50 2.31
CA GLU A 270 -1.88 -26.79 2.66
C GLU A 270 -3.39 -26.62 2.59
N ASN A 271 -4.03 -27.56 1.88
CA ASN A 271 -5.44 -27.67 1.52
C ASN A 271 -5.88 -26.97 0.23
N SER A 272 -5.26 -27.36 -0.88
CA SER A 272 -5.99 -27.54 -2.14
C SER A 272 -5.37 -28.67 -2.96
N THR A 273 -5.35 -29.87 -2.39
CA THR A 273 -5.25 -31.12 -3.13
C THR A 273 -6.59 -31.84 -3.03
N SER A 274 -7.52 -31.49 -3.91
CA SER A 274 -8.43 -32.48 -4.48
C SER A 274 -7.97 -32.73 -5.90
N HIS A 275 -7.25 -33.84 -6.07
CA HIS A 275 -7.03 -34.47 -7.36
C HIS A 275 -8.39 -34.69 -8.04
N VAL A 276 -8.61 -34.03 -9.18
CA VAL A 276 -9.46 -34.58 -10.23
C VAL A 276 -8.57 -34.80 -11.43
N THR A 277 -8.05 -36.02 -11.52
CA THR A 277 -7.54 -36.61 -12.74
C THR A 277 -8.69 -36.72 -13.75
N ALA A 278 -8.68 -35.89 -14.78
CA ALA A 278 -9.47 -36.14 -15.99
C ALA A 278 -8.51 -36.64 -17.08
N LYS A 279 -8.41 -37.97 -17.20
CA LYS A 279 -7.94 -38.60 -18.45
C LYS A 279 -9.08 -38.57 -19.46
N ASN A 280 -8.76 -38.00 -20.61
CA ASN A 280 -9.43 -38.08 -21.90
C ASN A 280 -10.20 -39.40 -22.14
N GLN A 281 -11.52 -39.33 -22.40
CA GLN A 281 -12.25 -40.16 -23.36
C GLN A 281 -13.56 -39.46 -23.79
N GLY A 282 -13.89 -39.50 -25.09
CA GLY A 282 -15.28 -39.45 -25.54
C GLY A 282 -15.71 -38.23 -26.35
N LYS A 283 -15.35 -38.22 -27.64
CA LYS A 283 -16.07 -37.50 -28.69
C LYS A 283 -17.57 -37.80 -28.62
N GLY A 284 -18.39 -36.76 -28.80
CA GLY A 284 -19.76 -36.91 -29.32
C GLY A 284 -20.83 -36.23 -28.48
N TRP A 285 -21.05 -34.93 -28.66
CA TRP A 285 -22.32 -34.27 -28.28
C TRP A 285 -22.56 -32.91 -29.00
N ILE A 286 -22.14 -32.77 -30.26
CA ILE A 286 -22.48 -31.61 -31.13
C ILE A 286 -23.53 -31.98 -32.20
N GLN A 287 -24.36 -33.00 -31.94
CA GLN A 287 -25.55 -33.25 -32.76
C GLN A 287 -26.75 -33.53 -31.86
N ARG A 288 -27.46 -32.45 -31.51
CA ARG A 288 -28.92 -32.41 -31.33
C ARG A 288 -29.36 -30.99 -30.92
N VAL A 289 -29.17 -30.03 -31.82
CA VAL A 289 -30.11 -28.91 -31.94
C VAL A 289 -31.34 -29.48 -32.64
N PHE A 290 -32.36 -29.84 -31.89
CA PHE A 290 -33.68 -30.09 -32.45
C PHE A 290 -34.74 -29.47 -31.55
N LYS A 291 -35.43 -28.49 -32.15
CA LYS A 291 -36.89 -28.35 -32.15
C LYS A 291 -37.60 -28.73 -30.84
N LYS A 292 -38.08 -27.72 -30.14
CA LYS A 292 -39.52 -27.53 -29.90
C LYS A 292 -39.77 -26.21 -29.17
N PHE A 293 -39.87 -25.13 -29.94
CA PHE A 293 -40.87 -24.10 -29.68
C PHE A 293 -41.65 -23.90 -30.97
N LYS A 294 -42.96 -23.78 -30.81
CA LYS A 294 -43.97 -23.54 -31.84
C LYS A 294 -43.65 -22.30 -32.67
#